data_AF-Q13789-F1
#
_entry.id   AF-Q13789-F1
#
_cell.length_a   1.000
_cell.length_b   1.000
_cell.length_c   1.000
_cell.angle_alpha   90.00
_cell.angle_beta   90.00
_cell.angle_gamma   90.00
#
_symmetry.space_group_name_H-M   'P 1'
#
loop_
_entity.id
_entity.type
_entity.pdbx_description
1 polymer ?
#
loop_
_entity_poly.entity_id
_entity_poly.type
_entity_poly.pdbx_seq_one_letter_code
_entity_poly.pdbx_strand_id
1 'polypeptide(L)'
;QLPHISHTIEVPTFGKLYSILKIQSPLFTLDANADIGNGTTSANEAGIAASITAKGESKLEVLNFDFQANAQLSNPKINPLALKEYVKFSSKYLRTEHGSEMLFFGNAIEGKSNTVASLHTKKIHWRLSNGVIVKINNQLTLD
;
A
#
# COMPACT_ATOMS: atom_id res chain seq x y z
N GLN A 1 13.93 -27.67 38.20
CA GLN A 1 13.60 -27.86 36.78
C GLN A 1 13.20 -26.50 36.22
N LEU A 2 13.97 -25.96 35.26
CA LEU A 2 13.63 -24.66 34.64
C LEU A 2 12.41 -24.84 33.72
N PRO A 3 11.51 -23.84 33.58
CA PRO A 3 10.41 -23.91 32.63
C PRO A 3 10.94 -24.03 31.20
N HIS A 4 10.34 -24.93 30.42
CA HIS A 4 10.68 -25.08 29.00
C HIS A 4 10.10 -23.89 28.23
N ILE A 5 10.97 -22.99 27.77
CA ILE A 5 10.60 -21.90 26.88
C ILE A 5 10.48 -22.50 25.48
N SER A 6 9.26 -22.55 24.94
CA SER A 6 9.05 -23.04 23.58
C SER A 6 9.77 -22.14 22.57
N HIS A 7 10.68 -22.71 21.79
CA HIS A 7 11.43 -22.02 20.72
C HIS A 7 10.74 -22.15 19.35
N THR A 8 9.46 -22.54 19.31
CA THR A 8 8.75 -22.74 18.05
C THR A 8 8.56 -21.41 17.33
N ILE A 9 9.32 -21.22 16.25
CA ILE A 9 9.16 -20.10 15.33
C ILE A 9 8.02 -20.48 14.39
N GLU A 10 6.82 -19.98 14.67
CA GLU A 10 5.68 -20.11 13.76
C GLU A 10 5.80 -19.05 12.67
N VAL A 11 6.23 -19.46 11.47
CA VAL A 11 6.18 -18.62 10.28
C VAL A 11 4.84 -18.88 9.59
N PRO A 12 3.91 -17.92 9.54
CA PRO A 12 2.67 -18.11 8.81
C PRO A 12 2.98 -18.29 7.32
N THR A 13 2.83 -19.51 6.81
CA THR A 13 2.97 -19.80 5.37
C THR A 13 1.65 -19.45 4.66
N PHE A 14 1.28 -18.17 4.64
CA PHE A 14 0.28 -17.71 3.68
C PHE A 14 0.91 -17.78 2.29
N GLY A 15 0.33 -18.56 1.39
CA GLY A 15 0.71 -18.58 -0.01
C GLY A 15 0.48 -17.22 -0.68
N LYS A 16 0.84 -17.11 -1.96
CA LYS A 16 0.54 -15.93 -2.78
C LYS A 16 -0.75 -16.17 -3.56
N LEU A 17 -1.74 -15.32 -3.37
CA LEU A 17 -2.90 -15.19 -4.24
C LEU A 17 -2.61 -14.08 -5.24
N TYR A 18 -2.80 -14.35 -6.54
CA TYR A 18 -2.61 -13.34 -7.58
C TYR A 18 -3.71 -13.44 -8.63
N SER A 19 -3.97 -12.33 -9.31
CA SER A 19 -4.96 -12.20 -10.37
C SER A 19 -4.44 -11.28 -11.46
N ILE A 20 -4.77 -11.61 -12.71
CA ILE A 20 -4.38 -10.85 -13.89
C ILE A 20 -5.65 -10.60 -14.69
N LEU A 21 -5.88 -9.34 -15.04
CA LEU A 21 -6.95 -8.91 -15.93
C LEU A 21 -6.32 -8.24 -17.15
N LYS A 22 -6.58 -8.81 -18.34
CA LYS A 22 -6.19 -8.23 -19.62
C LYS A 22 -7.42 -7.94 -20.45
N ILE A 23 -7.60 -6.69 -20.85
CA ILE A 23 -8.66 -6.27 -21.77
C ILE A 23 -8.00 -5.74 -23.03
N GLN A 24 -8.45 -6.21 -24.18
CA GLN A 24 -7.99 -5.70 -25.47
C GLN A 24 -9.20 -5.33 -26.32
N SER A 25 -9.23 -4.07 -26.73
CA SER A 25 -10.23 -3.54 -27.66
C SER A 25 -9.53 -2.73 -28.75
N PRO A 26 -10.22 -2.40 -29.87
CA PRO A 26 -9.62 -1.63 -30.96
C PRO A 26 -9.14 -0.22 -30.57
N LEU A 27 -9.60 0.33 -29.44
CA LEU A 27 -9.33 1.70 -29.00
C LEU A 27 -8.59 1.78 -27.66
N PHE A 28 -8.52 0.66 -26.92
CA PHE A 28 -8.00 0.62 -25.55
C PHE A 28 -7.49 -0.76 -25.16
N THR A 29 -6.36 -0.81 -24.47
CA THR A 29 -5.83 -1.98 -23.79
C THR A 29 -5.70 -1.70 -22.30
N LEU A 30 -5.97 -2.72 -21.48
CA LEU A 30 -5.74 -2.71 -20.03
C LEU A 30 -4.92 -3.94 -19.68
N ASP A 31 -3.82 -3.74 -18.96
CA ASP A 31 -3.10 -4.79 -18.24
C ASP A 31 -3.15 -4.43 -16.76
N ALA A 32 -3.88 -5.22 -15.97
CA ALA A 32 -4.01 -5.04 -14.53
C ALA A 32 -3.65 -6.31 -13.80
N ASN A 33 -2.91 -6.16 -12.70
CA ASN A 33 -2.44 -7.25 -11.86
C ASN A 33 -2.75 -6.90 -10.41
N ALA A 34 -3.17 -7.88 -9.63
CA ALA A 34 -3.37 -7.73 -8.20
C ALA A 34 -2.83 -8.97 -7.49
N ASP A 35 -2.17 -8.78 -6.36
CA ASP A 35 -1.68 -9.88 -5.55
C ASP A 35 -1.66 -9.55 -4.06
N ILE A 36 -1.79 -10.61 -3.26
CA ILE A 36 -1.66 -10.60 -1.81
C ILE A 36 -0.90 -11.85 -1.39
N GLY A 37 0.03 -11.73 -0.45
CA GLY A 37 0.78 -12.88 0.03
C GLY A 37 1.67 -12.57 1.21
N ASN A 38 2.50 -13.56 1.55
CA ASN A 38 3.47 -13.45 2.63
C ASN A 38 4.46 -12.30 2.40
N GLY A 39 4.52 -11.37 3.36
CA GLY A 39 5.47 -10.26 3.43
C GLY A 39 6.41 -10.35 4.65
N THR A 40 6.52 -11.52 5.27
CA THR A 40 7.39 -11.78 6.42
C THR A 40 8.85 -11.64 6.02
N THR A 41 9.56 -10.71 6.65
CA THR A 41 10.98 -10.43 6.39
C THR A 41 11.91 -11.23 7.29
N SER A 42 11.45 -11.56 8.51
CA SER A 42 12.24 -12.31 9.49
C SER A 42 11.36 -13.02 10.52
N ALA A 43 11.96 -13.91 11.32
CA ALA A 43 11.29 -14.55 12.46
C ALA A 43 10.78 -13.55 13.51
N ASN A 44 11.20 -12.29 13.46
CA ASN A 44 10.80 -11.24 14.40
C ASN A 44 9.86 -10.21 13.77
N GLU A 45 9.54 -10.35 12.48
CA GLU A 45 8.70 -9.42 11.74
C GLU A 45 7.87 -10.21 10.70
N ALA A 46 6.73 -10.72 11.17
CA ALA A 46 5.74 -11.35 10.30
C ALA A 46 4.98 -10.27 9.53
N GLY A 47 4.53 -10.58 8.31
CA GLY A 47 3.78 -9.60 7.53
C GLY A 47 3.01 -10.17 6.36
N ILE A 48 2.07 -9.35 5.87
CA ILE A 48 1.30 -9.57 4.66
C ILE A 48 1.53 -8.38 3.75
N ALA A 49 1.80 -8.63 2.48
CA ALA A 49 1.95 -7.62 1.46
C ALA A 49 0.86 -7.78 0.39
N ALA A 50 0.36 -6.67 -0.11
CA ALA A 50 -0.56 -6.63 -1.24
C ALA A 50 -0.09 -5.57 -2.26
N SER A 51 -0.30 -5.85 -3.53
CA SER A 51 -0.02 -4.92 -4.62
C SER A 51 -1.09 -4.97 -5.70
N ILE A 52 -1.33 -3.81 -6.30
CA ILE A 52 -2.16 -3.64 -7.49
C ILE A 52 -1.35 -2.81 -8.48
N THR A 53 -1.30 -3.26 -9.74
CA THR A 53 -0.79 -2.47 -10.85
C THR A 53 -1.82 -2.44 -11.96
N ALA A 54 -1.93 -1.33 -12.67
CA ALA A 54 -2.76 -1.23 -13.86
C ALA A 54 -2.14 -0.26 -14.86
N LYS A 55 -2.10 -0.68 -16.13
CA LYS A 55 -1.66 0.14 -17.24
C LYS A 55 -2.75 0.17 -18.30
N GLY A 56 -3.21 1.37 -18.63
CA GLY A 56 -4.16 1.62 -19.70
C GLY A 56 -3.47 2.31 -20.87
N GLU A 57 -3.61 1.76 -22.07
CA GLU A 57 -3.14 2.40 -23.30
C GLU A 57 -4.31 2.59 -24.27
N SER A 58 -4.43 3.78 -24.85
CA SER A 58 -5.49 4.16 -25.76
C SER A 58 -4.91 4.86 -26.99
N LYS A 59 -5.65 4.80 -28.09
CA LYS A 59 -5.42 5.70 -29.24
C LYS A 59 -5.62 7.17 -28.85
N LEU A 60 -6.44 7.44 -27.84
CA LEU A 60 -6.60 8.78 -27.27
C LEU A 60 -5.62 8.93 -26.10
N GLU A 61 -4.48 9.58 -26.33
CA GLU A 61 -3.40 9.72 -25.34
C GLU A 61 -3.84 10.24 -23.96
N VAL A 62 -4.92 11.03 -23.89
CA VAL A 62 -5.47 11.54 -22.62
C VAL A 62 -5.99 10.43 -21.70
N LEU A 63 -6.33 9.27 -22.27
CA LEU A 63 -6.82 8.10 -21.55
C LEU A 63 -5.70 7.12 -21.16
N ASN A 64 -4.45 7.41 -21.54
CA ASN A 64 -3.32 6.60 -21.10
C ASN A 64 -3.06 6.83 -19.62
N PHE A 65 -2.84 5.76 -18.88
CA PHE A 65 -2.48 5.85 -17.47
C PHE A 65 -1.60 4.69 -16.99
N ASP A 66 -0.86 4.97 -15.93
CA ASP A 66 -0.15 4.00 -15.10
C ASP A 66 -0.64 4.17 -13.66
N PHE A 67 -0.98 3.05 -13.01
CA PHE A 67 -1.41 2.98 -11.63
C PHE A 67 -0.63 1.89 -10.89
N GLN A 68 -0.18 2.22 -9.69
CA GLN A 68 0.44 1.28 -8.77
C GLN A 68 -0.05 1.59 -7.35
N ALA A 69 -0.43 0.57 -6.61
CA ALA A 69 -0.71 0.64 -5.20
C ALA A 69 -0.06 -0.54 -4.48
N ASN A 70 0.53 -0.30 -3.32
CA ASN A 70 1.10 -1.33 -2.45
C ASN A 70 0.62 -1.08 -1.02
N ALA A 71 0.37 -2.16 -0.29
CA ALA A 71 0.10 -2.13 1.14
C ALA A 71 0.91 -3.23 1.83
N GLN A 72 1.44 -2.94 3.01
CA GLN A 72 2.16 -3.89 3.84
C GLN A 72 1.67 -3.77 5.27
N LEU A 73 1.15 -4.87 5.82
CA LEU A 73 0.85 -5.02 7.23
C LEU A 73 1.98 -5.84 7.87
N SER A 74 2.75 -5.21 8.75
CA SER A 74 3.85 -5.83 9.49
C SER A 74 3.48 -5.96 10.97
N ASN A 75 3.61 -7.17 11.52
CA ASN A 75 3.47 -7.49 12.93
C ASN A 75 4.85 -7.83 13.55
N PRO A 76 5.62 -6.81 13.94
CA PRO A 76 6.89 -7.01 14.63
C PRO A 76 6.65 -7.60 16.04
N LYS A 77 7.57 -8.46 16.51
CA LYS A 77 7.53 -9.00 17.88
C LYS A 77 7.54 -7.93 18.96
N ILE A 78 8.08 -6.76 18.65
CA ILE A 78 8.07 -5.58 19.50
C ILE A 78 7.13 -4.58 18.84
N ASN A 79 6.02 -4.24 19.52
CA ASN A 79 5.04 -3.24 19.09
C ASN A 79 5.71 -1.99 18.49
N PRO A 80 5.06 -1.30 17.52
CA PRO A 80 3.65 -1.43 17.11
C PRO A 80 3.42 -2.31 15.87
N LEU A 81 2.19 -2.80 15.70
CA LEU A 81 1.71 -3.29 14.39
C LEU A 81 1.74 -2.10 13.43
N ALA A 82 2.25 -2.30 12.21
CA ALA A 82 2.45 -1.23 11.24
C ALA A 82 1.74 -1.53 9.91
N LEU A 83 0.93 -0.60 9.42
CA LEU A 83 0.36 -0.59 8.08
C LEU A 83 1.04 0.50 7.26
N LYS A 84 1.74 0.12 6.19
CA LYS A 84 2.34 1.04 5.22
C LYS A 84 1.63 0.94 3.91
N GLU A 85 1.30 2.08 3.30
CA GLU A 85 0.65 2.11 1.99
C GLU A 85 1.36 3.10 1.07
N TYR A 86 1.35 2.77 -0.21
CA TYR A 86 1.86 3.63 -1.27
C TYR A 86 0.94 3.57 -2.47
N VAL A 87 0.57 4.71 -3.02
CA VAL A 87 -0.22 4.82 -4.25
C VAL A 87 0.47 5.80 -5.20
N LYS A 88 0.55 5.40 -6.47
CA LYS A 88 1.04 6.22 -7.56
C LYS A 88 0.08 6.12 -8.74
N PHE A 89 -0.33 7.26 -9.25
CA PHE A 89 -1.11 7.38 -10.47
C PHE A 89 -0.46 8.40 -11.39
N SER A 90 -0.37 8.07 -12.68
CA SER A 90 0.12 8.98 -13.71
C SER A 90 -0.74 8.86 -14.95
N SER A 91 -1.16 9.99 -15.48
CA SER A 91 -1.77 10.12 -16.80
C SER A 91 -1.13 11.29 -17.55
N LYS A 92 -1.65 11.61 -18.74
CA LYS A 92 -1.16 12.73 -19.55
C LYS A 92 -1.11 14.07 -18.79
N TYR A 93 -2.09 14.33 -17.94
CA TYR A 93 -2.24 15.62 -17.26
C TYR A 93 -2.18 15.54 -15.75
N LEU A 94 -2.50 14.39 -15.15
CA LEU A 94 -2.57 14.25 -13.71
C LEU A 94 -1.48 13.29 -13.23
N ARG A 95 -0.78 13.67 -12.17
CA ARG A 95 0.07 12.76 -11.41
C ARG A 95 -0.29 12.88 -9.94
N THR A 96 -0.40 11.75 -9.27
CA THR A 96 -0.67 11.69 -7.84
C THR A 96 0.23 10.65 -7.21
N GLU A 97 0.86 11.02 -6.10
CA GLU A 97 1.62 10.11 -5.25
C GLU A 97 1.13 10.27 -3.81
N HIS A 98 0.85 9.16 -3.15
CA HIS A 98 0.43 9.10 -1.75
C HIS A 98 1.25 8.05 -1.04
N GLY A 99 1.77 8.38 0.14
CA GLY A 99 2.39 7.42 1.04
C GLY A 99 1.85 7.62 2.45
N SER A 100 1.47 6.53 3.10
CA SER A 100 0.97 6.53 4.47
C SER A 100 1.68 5.48 5.32
N GLU A 101 1.74 5.74 6.62
CA GLU A 101 2.12 4.77 7.64
C GLU A 101 1.21 4.97 8.85
N MET A 102 0.58 3.88 9.29
CA MET A 102 -0.20 3.82 10.51
C MET A 102 0.44 2.81 11.46
N LEU A 103 0.68 3.25 12.70
CA LEU A 103 1.25 2.48 13.78
C LEU A 103 0.15 2.26 14.83
N PHE A 104 -0.15 1.00 15.11
CA PHE A 104 -1.12 0.59 16.11
C PHE A 104 -0.38 0.12 17.36
N PHE A 105 -0.46 0.93 18.39
CA PHE A 105 -0.07 0.61 19.75
C PHE A 105 -1.28 0.07 20.50
N GLY A 106 -1.08 -0.73 21.55
CA GLY A 106 -2.20 -1.32 22.31
C GLY A 106 -3.21 -0.30 22.88
N ASN A 107 -2.80 0.97 23.06
CA ASN A 107 -3.64 2.05 23.59
C ASN A 107 -3.57 3.35 22.77
N ALA A 108 -2.97 3.31 21.58
CA ALA A 108 -2.80 4.49 20.75
C ALA A 108 -2.66 4.14 19.27
N ILE A 109 -3.04 5.07 18.41
CA ILE A 109 -2.78 4.97 16.97
C ILE A 109 -2.06 6.24 16.53
N GLU A 110 -0.98 6.08 15.79
CA GLU A 110 -0.28 7.16 15.12
C GLU A 110 -0.33 6.94 13.61
N GLY A 111 -0.86 7.91 12.88
CA GLY A 111 -0.90 7.90 11.42
C GLY A 111 -0.13 9.08 10.87
N LYS A 112 0.65 8.86 9.83
CA LYS A 112 1.21 9.92 9.00
C LYS A 112 0.94 9.63 7.53
N SER A 113 0.69 10.68 6.77
CA SER A 113 0.49 10.56 5.32
C SER A 113 1.02 11.77 4.59
N ASN A 114 1.58 11.55 3.41
CA ASN A 114 1.97 12.60 2.49
C ASN A 114 1.32 12.34 1.13
N THR A 115 0.65 13.35 0.60
CA THR A 115 0.02 13.33 -0.72
C THR A 115 0.58 14.46 -1.56
N VAL A 116 0.97 14.13 -2.79
CA VAL A 116 1.34 15.10 -3.82
C VAL A 116 0.43 14.86 -5.02
N ALA A 117 -0.21 15.90 -5.51
CA ALA A 117 -0.96 15.88 -6.75
C ALA A 117 -0.45 17.00 -7.66
N SER A 118 -0.25 16.70 -8.94
CA SER A 118 0.15 17.70 -9.92
C SER A 118 -0.68 17.62 -11.20
N LEU A 119 -1.05 18.80 -11.69
CA LEU A 119 -1.73 19.00 -12.95
C LEU A 119 -0.75 19.64 -13.93
N HIS A 120 -0.44 18.93 -14.99
CA HIS A 120 0.45 19.35 -16.06
C HIS A 120 -0.36 19.55 -17.34
N THR A 121 -0.44 20.78 -17.82
CA THR A 121 -0.95 21.09 -19.16
C THR A 121 0.07 21.98 -19.86
N LYS A 122 -0.07 22.20 -21.17
CA LYS A 122 0.88 23.04 -21.92
C LYS A 122 1.08 24.45 -21.33
N LYS A 123 0.03 25.01 -20.71
CA LYS A 123 0.04 26.39 -20.20
C LYS A 123 0.11 26.47 -18.68
N ILE A 124 -0.20 25.38 -17.97
CA ILE A 124 -0.44 25.41 -16.54
C ILE A 124 0.26 24.23 -15.86
N HIS A 125 1.02 24.55 -14.82
CA HIS A 125 1.68 23.59 -13.94
C HIS A 125 1.23 23.89 -12.50
N TRP A 126 0.33 23.08 -11.97
CA TRP A 126 -0.06 23.15 -10.55
C TRP A 126 0.49 21.95 -9.81
N ARG A 127 0.98 22.18 -8.59
CA ARG A 127 1.40 21.13 -7.67
C ARG A 127 0.83 21.44 -6.29
N LEU A 128 0.07 20.49 -5.76
CA LEU A 128 -0.45 20.49 -4.41
C LEU A 128 0.30 19.43 -3.62
N SER A 129 0.73 19.78 -2.41
CA SER A 129 1.36 18.85 -1.48
C SER A 129 0.76 19.05 -0.10
N ASN A 130 0.33 17.95 0.50
CA ASN A 130 -0.28 17.94 1.82
C ASN A 130 0.33 16.81 2.63
N GLY A 131 0.78 17.15 3.84
CA GLY A 131 1.23 16.19 4.84
C GLY A 131 0.33 16.28 6.06
N VAL A 132 -0.04 15.13 6.61
CA VAL A 132 -0.89 15.03 7.80
C VAL A 132 -0.25 14.07 8.79
N ILE A 133 -0.32 14.42 10.07
CA ILE A 133 0.01 13.53 11.19
C ILE A 133 -1.17 13.55 12.14
N VAL A 134 -1.65 12.38 12.53
CA VAL A 134 -2.75 12.18 13.48
C VAL A 134 -2.27 11.26 14.59
N LYS A 135 -2.52 11.65 15.83
CA LYS A 135 -2.25 10.82 17.03
C LYS A 135 -3.52 10.71 17.83
N ILE A 136 -3.94 9.49 18.11
CA ILE A 136 -5.11 9.18 18.93
C ILE A 136 -4.61 8.41 20.15
N ASN A 137 -4.86 8.96 21.34
CA ASN A 137 -4.52 8.34 22.61
C ASN A 137 -5.83 7.99 23.33
N ASN A 138 -6.06 6.71 23.61
CA ASN A 138 -7.04 6.14 24.56
C ASN A 138 -7.21 4.63 24.28
N GLN A 139 -7.72 3.86 25.25
CA GLN A 139 -8.01 2.44 25.07
C GLN A 139 -9.00 2.23 23.92
N LEU A 140 -8.53 1.61 22.84
CA LEU A 140 -9.39 1.06 21.80
C LEU A 140 -9.90 -0.29 22.30
N THR A 141 -11.13 -0.32 22.80
CA THR A 141 -11.85 -1.57 23.01
C THR A 141 -12.40 -2.00 21.65
N LEU A 142 -11.90 -3.10 21.10
CA LEU A 142 -12.55 -3.80 19.99
C LEU A 142 -13.51 -4.80 20.63
N ASP A 143 -14.81 -4.52 20.55
CA ASP A 143 -15.87 -5.45 20.98
C ASP A 143 -15.99 -6.65 20.02
#